data_AF-A0A4S3J9G3-F1
#
_entry.id   AF-A0A4S3J9G3-F1
#
_cell.length_a   1.000
_cell.length_b   1.000
_cell.length_c   1.000
_cell.angle_alpha   90.00
_cell.angle_beta   90.00
_cell.angle_gamma   90.00
#
_symmetry.space_group_name_H-M   'P 1'
#
loop_
_entity.id
_entity.type
_entity.pdbx_description
1 polymer ?
#
loop_
_entity_poly.entity_id
_entity_poly.type
_entity_poly.pdbx_seq_one_letter_code
_entity_poly.pdbx_strand_id
1 'polypeptide(L)'
;MVPSRWVVDELVALYLTYIESTHRILHVPSFLKELDEFWTQKDNPDLVMPRFVVQLLLVLACAWNLTDIDSLQAKNEAPLACYTAIEWVLHAEKWIENAHIKRPEITTLRLYILLIIAHNTHGMKRSKAWLATGTLAKQAMMAGYHRDPSMYTRISVFNKEMRRRIWTTIVELDLQVSLERGMPPAIQESDYDTTPALNINDNEIHEASIELPAGRPPHEMTDSSFQSVLAQSLPLRLRACELMHSPRISCRYDEILRMDWELNRYLSNIPSWSTSNVEDSQAQHKIVLIKAMLETKIGQSLLSIHTPFAIEAQRESLFAPSARTRLEVATMILTTQRQLYERSQQLSLCNLGDWTMQAYCSVCQLLHAECNGQCESSL
;
A
#
# COMPACT_ATOMS: atom_id res chain seq x y z
N MET A 1 17.68 -1.28 -22.87
CA MET A 1 16.45 -1.66 -22.14
C MET A 1 15.92 -0.55 -21.23
N VAL A 2 16.74 0.40 -20.80
CA VAL A 2 16.27 1.60 -20.08
C VAL A 2 16.02 2.73 -21.09
N PRO A 3 14.88 3.46 -21.02
CA PRO A 3 14.57 4.55 -21.94
C PRO A 3 15.50 5.77 -21.72
N SER A 4 15.22 6.89 -22.40
CA SER A 4 16.00 8.12 -22.23
C SER A 4 15.88 8.64 -20.79
N ARG A 5 16.88 9.42 -20.34
CA ARG A 5 16.93 9.92 -18.95
C ARG A 5 15.68 10.70 -18.57
N TRP A 6 15.19 11.56 -19.47
CA TRP A 6 13.96 12.30 -19.25
C TRP A 6 12.73 11.39 -19.01
N VAL A 7 12.56 10.29 -19.77
CA VAL A 7 11.45 9.33 -19.52
C VAL A 7 11.58 8.72 -18.13
N VAL A 8 12.80 8.33 -17.77
CA VAL A 8 13.10 7.73 -16.47
C VAL A 8 12.78 8.71 -15.34
N ASP A 9 13.21 9.95 -15.46
CA ASP A 9 12.99 10.99 -14.44
C ASP A 9 11.49 11.25 -14.24
N GLU A 10 10.69 11.28 -15.32
CA GLU A 10 9.23 11.43 -15.24
C GLU A 10 8.55 10.24 -14.55
N LEU A 11 8.89 9.00 -14.95
CA LEU A 11 8.34 7.80 -14.33
C LEU A 11 8.77 7.64 -12.86
N VAL A 12 10.00 8.03 -12.53
CA VAL A 12 10.48 8.08 -11.14
C VAL A 12 9.69 9.12 -10.34
N ALA A 13 9.42 10.31 -10.89
CA ALA A 13 8.60 11.32 -10.21
C ALA A 13 7.18 10.81 -9.92
N LEU A 14 6.56 10.10 -10.87
CA LEU A 14 5.27 9.42 -10.68
C LEU A 14 5.35 8.34 -9.60
N TYR A 15 6.36 7.47 -9.65
CA TYR A 15 6.58 6.46 -8.61
C TYR A 15 6.69 7.08 -7.21
N LEU A 16 7.53 8.12 -7.08
CA LEU A 16 7.76 8.81 -5.80
C LEU A 16 6.51 9.49 -5.26
N THR A 17 5.65 9.98 -6.15
CA THR A 17 4.41 10.69 -5.79
C THR A 17 3.32 9.73 -5.35
N TYR A 18 3.09 8.66 -6.11
CA TYR A 18 1.89 7.83 -5.96
C TYR A 18 2.11 6.47 -5.30
N ILE A 19 3.34 5.95 -5.30
CA ILE A 19 3.64 4.58 -4.83
C ILE A 19 4.56 4.63 -3.61
N GLU A 20 5.69 5.33 -3.70
CA GLU A 20 6.66 5.43 -2.61
C GLU A 20 6.11 6.19 -1.39
N SER A 21 5.20 7.15 -1.62
CA SER A 21 4.53 7.93 -0.57
C SER A 21 3.69 7.07 0.38
N THR A 22 3.31 5.86 -0.05
CA THR A 22 2.45 4.95 0.71
C THR A 22 3.17 3.65 1.07
N HIS A 23 4.05 3.14 0.21
CA HIS A 23 4.73 1.86 0.44
C HIS A 23 6.10 1.99 1.14
N ARG A 24 6.73 3.18 1.17
CA ARG A 24 7.99 3.43 1.90
C ARG A 24 9.08 2.37 1.66
N ILE A 25 9.29 2.00 0.40
CA ILE A 25 10.18 0.88 0.02
C ILE A 25 11.63 1.38 -0.06
N LEU A 26 11.81 2.58 -0.61
CA LEU A 26 13.10 3.17 -0.89
C LEU A 26 13.47 4.16 0.23
N HIS A 27 14.78 4.39 0.35
CA HIS A 27 15.26 5.62 0.94
C HIS A 27 15.49 6.60 -0.21
N VAL A 28 14.60 7.58 -0.40
CA VAL A 28 14.55 8.38 -1.63
C VAL A 28 15.88 9.07 -1.94
N PRO A 29 16.59 9.72 -0.98
CA PRO A 29 17.89 10.33 -1.24
C PRO A 29 18.95 9.32 -1.71
N SER A 30 19.00 8.13 -1.12
CA SER A 30 19.95 7.08 -1.55
C SER A 30 19.64 6.60 -2.97
N PHE A 31 18.36 6.36 -3.27
CA PHE A 31 17.94 5.89 -4.60
C PHE A 31 18.26 6.91 -5.70
N LEU A 32 17.97 8.19 -5.47
CA LEU A 32 18.27 9.25 -6.45
C LEU A 32 19.78 9.41 -6.68
N LYS A 33 20.59 9.25 -5.62
CA LYS A 33 22.05 9.23 -5.74
C LYS A 33 22.53 8.06 -6.59
N GLU A 34 22.03 6.84 -6.33
CA GLU A 34 22.35 5.67 -7.15
C GLU A 34 21.88 5.83 -8.61
N LEU A 35 20.77 6.54 -8.85
CA LEU A 35 20.27 6.85 -10.19
C LEU A 35 21.22 7.81 -10.95
N ASP A 36 21.71 8.86 -10.29
CA ASP A 36 22.70 9.75 -10.87
C ASP A 36 24.01 9.00 -11.19
N GLU A 37 24.50 8.17 -10.25
CA GLU A 37 25.68 7.33 -10.44
C GLU A 37 25.49 6.39 -11.65
N PHE A 38 24.34 5.74 -11.78
CA PHE A 38 24.00 4.91 -12.94
C PHE A 38 24.12 5.69 -14.26
N TRP A 39 23.60 6.92 -14.33
CA TRP A 39 23.70 7.72 -15.55
C TRP A 39 25.13 8.11 -15.89
N THR A 40 25.98 8.39 -14.88
CA THR A 40 27.40 8.68 -15.12
C THR A 40 28.19 7.46 -15.63
N GLN A 41 27.72 6.25 -15.31
CA GLN A 41 28.39 4.99 -15.61
C GLN A 41 27.73 4.19 -16.74
N LYS A 42 26.66 4.72 -17.36
CA LYS A 42 25.81 3.99 -18.31
C LYS A 42 26.58 3.37 -19.48
N ASP A 43 27.63 4.05 -19.95
CA ASP A 43 28.46 3.60 -21.08
C ASP A 43 29.54 2.58 -20.67
N ASN A 44 29.66 2.27 -19.37
CA ASN A 44 30.57 1.28 -18.82
C ASN A 44 29.80 0.22 -18.01
N PRO A 45 29.31 -0.85 -18.66
CA PRO A 45 28.48 -1.88 -18.02
C PRO A 45 29.11 -2.55 -16.79
N ASP A 46 30.44 -2.64 -16.72
CA ASP A 46 31.14 -3.30 -15.61
C ASP A 46 31.06 -2.51 -14.29
N LEU A 47 30.78 -1.20 -14.37
CA LEU A 47 30.61 -0.34 -13.20
C LEU A 47 29.16 -0.34 -12.69
N VAL A 48 28.20 -0.72 -13.53
CA VAL A 48 26.78 -0.68 -13.19
C VAL A 48 26.38 -1.90 -12.38
N MET A 49 25.87 -1.68 -11.16
CA MET A 49 25.40 -2.77 -10.31
C MET A 49 24.09 -3.39 -10.86
N PRO A 50 24.06 -4.69 -11.21
CA PRO A 50 22.86 -5.32 -11.80
C PRO A 50 21.61 -5.19 -10.92
N ARG A 51 21.77 -5.28 -9.59
CA ARG A 51 20.69 -5.12 -8.62
C ARG A 51 20.00 -3.76 -8.72
N PHE A 52 20.76 -2.70 -9.02
CA PHE A 52 20.21 -1.36 -9.15
C PHE A 52 19.40 -1.24 -10.44
N VAL A 53 19.91 -1.79 -11.55
CA VAL A 53 19.17 -1.83 -12.82
C VAL A 53 17.84 -2.55 -12.64
N VAL A 54 17.84 -3.71 -11.97
CA VAL A 54 16.59 -4.45 -11.69
C VAL A 54 15.63 -3.63 -10.82
N GLN A 55 16.14 -2.96 -9.78
CA GLN A 55 15.33 -2.07 -8.94
C GLN A 55 14.72 -0.92 -9.76
N LEU A 56 15.52 -0.27 -10.61
CA LEU A 56 15.09 0.82 -11.48
C LEU A 56 14.00 0.33 -12.46
N LEU A 57 14.22 -0.79 -13.14
CA LEU A 57 13.23 -1.36 -14.06
C LEU A 57 11.89 -1.66 -13.37
N LEU A 58 11.91 -2.16 -12.13
CA LEU A 58 10.69 -2.38 -11.36
C LEU A 58 10.02 -1.07 -10.93
N VAL A 59 10.79 -0.05 -10.52
CA VAL A 59 10.27 1.30 -10.22
C VAL A 59 9.54 1.88 -11.44
N LEU A 60 10.17 1.79 -12.62
CA LEU A 60 9.56 2.24 -13.87
C LEU A 60 8.30 1.43 -14.21
N ALA A 61 8.33 0.11 -14.04
CA ALA A 61 7.20 -0.76 -14.30
C ALA A 61 6.00 -0.47 -13.39
N CYS A 62 6.23 -0.11 -12.12
CA CYS A 62 5.19 0.28 -11.18
C CYS A 62 4.50 1.60 -11.59
N ALA A 63 5.26 2.56 -12.13
CA ALA A 63 4.74 3.86 -12.55
C ALA A 63 4.16 3.90 -13.98
N TRP A 64 4.39 2.85 -14.77
CA TRP A 64 4.10 2.84 -16.20
C TRP A 64 2.63 3.17 -16.55
N ASN A 65 1.67 2.72 -15.74
CA ASN A 65 0.24 2.96 -15.98
C ASN A 65 -0.25 4.32 -15.43
N LEU A 66 0.63 5.12 -14.83
CA LEU A 66 0.32 6.46 -14.28
C LEU A 66 0.65 7.59 -15.26
N THR A 67 1.33 7.27 -16.35
CA THR A 67 1.69 8.24 -17.39
C THR A 67 0.76 8.14 -18.59
N ASP A 68 0.59 9.26 -19.28
CA ASP A 68 0.07 9.26 -20.64
C ASP A 68 1.21 8.92 -21.61
N ILE A 69 1.20 7.70 -22.14
CA ILE A 69 2.24 7.18 -23.03
C ILE A 69 2.30 7.97 -24.33
N ASP A 70 1.17 8.46 -24.84
CA ASP A 70 1.14 9.21 -26.09
C ASP A 70 1.85 10.57 -25.92
N SER A 71 1.58 11.25 -24.80
CA SER A 71 2.29 12.47 -24.42
C SER A 71 3.79 12.26 -24.19
N LEU A 72 4.19 11.13 -23.60
CA LEU A 72 5.62 10.79 -23.47
C LEU A 72 6.25 10.53 -24.84
N GLN A 73 5.59 9.73 -25.68
CA GLN A 73 6.10 9.38 -27.01
C GLN A 73 6.31 10.62 -27.87
N ALA A 74 5.40 11.59 -27.81
CA ALA A 74 5.50 12.85 -28.56
C ALA A 74 6.77 13.64 -28.23
N LYS A 75 7.34 13.44 -27.03
CA LYS A 75 8.56 14.11 -26.55
C LYS A 75 9.80 13.21 -26.63
N ASN A 76 9.65 11.95 -27.04
CA ASN A 76 10.74 10.99 -27.12
C ASN A 76 11.10 10.70 -28.58
N GLU A 77 12.38 10.87 -28.93
CA GLU A 77 12.86 10.59 -30.29
C GLU A 77 12.78 9.11 -30.66
N ALA A 78 13.02 8.21 -29.69
CA ALA A 78 12.92 6.77 -29.90
C ALA A 78 11.49 6.26 -29.63
N PRO A 79 11.00 5.25 -30.36
CA PRO A 79 9.73 4.60 -30.04
C PRO A 79 9.76 3.96 -28.63
N LEU A 80 8.86 4.41 -27.76
CA LEU A 80 8.59 3.84 -26.45
C LEU A 80 7.90 2.47 -26.55
N ALA A 81 7.25 2.17 -27.68
CA ALA A 81 6.69 0.86 -27.97
C ALA A 81 7.73 -0.29 -27.90
N CYS A 82 9.03 0.03 -28.02
CA CYS A 82 10.11 -0.92 -27.83
C CYS A 82 10.36 -1.29 -26.36
N TYR A 83 9.69 -0.62 -25.43
CA TYR A 83 9.75 -0.90 -23.99
C TYR A 83 8.37 -1.32 -23.52
N THR A 84 8.28 -2.48 -22.90
CA THR A 84 7.07 -2.85 -22.17
C THR A 84 7.38 -3.04 -20.70
N ALA A 85 6.56 -2.46 -19.82
CA ALA A 85 6.67 -2.69 -18.39
C ALA A 85 6.56 -4.18 -18.03
N ILE A 86 5.82 -4.96 -18.83
CA ILE A 86 5.73 -6.42 -18.70
C ILE A 86 7.10 -7.09 -18.93
N GLU A 87 7.84 -6.71 -19.97
CA GLU A 87 9.19 -7.25 -20.20
C GLU A 87 10.13 -6.89 -19.04
N TRP A 88 10.10 -5.64 -18.56
CA TRP A 88 10.90 -5.23 -17.39
C TRP A 88 10.61 -6.10 -16.17
N VAL A 89 9.34 -6.39 -15.90
CA VAL A 89 8.91 -7.28 -14.81
C VAL A 89 9.42 -8.70 -15.04
N LEU A 90 9.29 -9.26 -16.25
CA LEU A 90 9.77 -10.60 -16.58
C LEU A 90 11.29 -10.73 -16.44
N HIS A 91 12.04 -9.73 -16.88
CA HIS A 91 13.50 -9.70 -16.73
C HIS A 91 13.93 -9.59 -15.27
N ALA A 92 13.22 -8.77 -14.48
CA ALA A 92 13.45 -8.64 -13.05
C ALA A 92 13.15 -9.96 -12.30
N GLU A 93 11.99 -10.59 -12.57
CA GLU A 93 11.60 -11.89 -12.00
C GLU A 93 12.67 -12.94 -12.29
N LYS A 94 13.08 -13.08 -13.55
CA LYS A 94 14.13 -14.03 -13.96
C LYS A 94 15.48 -13.73 -13.33
N TRP A 95 15.86 -12.47 -13.16
CA TRP A 95 17.12 -12.11 -12.49
C TRP A 95 17.08 -12.51 -11.01
N ILE A 96 15.97 -12.23 -10.31
CA ILE A 96 15.80 -12.55 -8.88
C ILE A 96 15.82 -14.07 -8.67
N GLU A 97 15.17 -14.85 -9.53
CA GLU A 97 15.19 -16.32 -9.47
C GLU A 97 16.61 -16.89 -9.61
N ASN A 98 17.41 -16.31 -10.50
CA ASN A 98 18.80 -16.75 -10.77
C ASN A 98 19.82 -16.20 -9.76
N ALA A 99 19.44 -15.28 -8.88
CA ALA A 99 20.35 -14.70 -7.88
C ALA A 99 20.66 -15.66 -6.71
N HIS A 100 20.07 -16.87 -6.67
CA HIS A 100 20.32 -17.92 -5.67
C HIS A 100 20.29 -17.43 -4.21
N ILE A 101 19.34 -16.57 -3.89
CA ILE A 101 19.25 -15.88 -2.61
C ILE A 101 18.82 -16.86 -1.51
N LYS A 102 19.73 -17.16 -0.58
CA LYS A 102 19.46 -18.07 0.55
C LYS A 102 18.79 -17.37 1.74
N ARG A 103 19.24 -16.16 2.06
CA ARG A 103 18.67 -15.32 3.12
C ARG A 103 18.50 -13.91 2.54
N PRO A 104 17.27 -13.39 2.43
CA PRO A 104 17.05 -12.12 1.78
C PRO A 104 17.58 -10.99 2.67
N GLU A 105 18.39 -10.12 2.06
CA GLU A 105 18.78 -8.83 2.64
C GLU A 105 17.72 -7.77 2.32
N ILE A 106 17.88 -6.57 2.88
CA ILE A 106 16.92 -5.48 2.67
C ILE A 106 16.70 -5.17 1.19
N THR A 107 17.77 -5.16 0.39
CA THR A 107 17.70 -4.91 -1.05
C THR A 107 16.90 -5.99 -1.76
N THR A 108 17.07 -7.26 -1.37
CA THR A 108 16.26 -8.34 -1.92
C THR A 108 14.78 -8.21 -1.58
N LEU A 109 14.46 -7.89 -0.32
CA LEU A 109 13.07 -7.69 0.10
C LEU A 109 12.43 -6.53 -0.67
N ARG A 110 13.16 -5.42 -0.87
CA ARG A 110 12.73 -4.30 -1.73
C ARG A 110 12.40 -4.76 -3.14
N LEU A 111 13.27 -5.57 -3.77
CA LEU A 111 13.02 -6.11 -5.10
C LEU A 111 11.76 -6.98 -5.15
N TYR A 112 11.54 -7.85 -4.16
CA TYR A 112 10.31 -8.65 -4.10
C TYR A 112 9.06 -7.80 -3.92
N ILE A 113 9.10 -6.77 -3.07
CA ILE A 113 7.98 -5.84 -2.87
C ILE A 113 7.66 -5.13 -4.19
N LEU A 114 8.66 -4.53 -4.82
CA LEU A 114 8.51 -3.84 -6.10
C LEU A 114 7.99 -4.78 -7.20
N LEU A 115 8.48 -6.01 -7.25
CA LEU A 115 8.03 -7.02 -8.20
C LEU A 115 6.54 -7.36 -8.01
N ILE A 116 6.08 -7.53 -6.77
CA ILE A 116 4.68 -7.78 -6.46
C ILE A 116 3.80 -6.60 -6.88
N ILE A 117 4.22 -5.37 -6.56
CA ILE A 117 3.48 -4.15 -6.93
C ILE A 117 3.40 -4.03 -8.46
N ALA A 118 4.52 -4.20 -9.17
CA ALA A 118 4.55 -4.14 -10.62
C ALA A 118 3.65 -5.22 -11.25
N HIS A 119 3.68 -6.45 -10.74
CA HIS A 119 2.76 -7.49 -11.21
C HIS A 119 1.28 -7.13 -10.96
N ASN A 120 0.95 -6.57 -9.80
CA ASN A 120 -0.41 -6.13 -9.50
C ASN A 120 -0.88 -5.01 -10.44
N THR A 121 -0.01 -4.02 -10.73
CA THR A 121 -0.35 -2.94 -11.68
C THR A 121 -0.60 -3.46 -13.09
N HIS A 122 -0.04 -4.62 -13.45
CA HIS A 122 -0.19 -5.27 -14.76
C HIS A 122 -1.13 -6.48 -14.74
N GLY A 123 -2.09 -6.50 -13.81
CA GLY A 123 -3.21 -7.45 -13.84
C GLY A 123 -2.91 -8.84 -13.27
N MET A 124 -2.00 -8.95 -12.30
CA MET A 124 -1.75 -10.21 -11.60
C MET A 124 -3.03 -10.76 -10.95
N LYS A 125 -3.25 -12.07 -11.12
CA LYS A 125 -4.37 -12.77 -10.47
C LYS A 125 -4.25 -12.71 -8.96
N ARG A 126 -5.36 -12.45 -8.27
CA ARG A 126 -5.44 -12.36 -6.80
C ARG A 126 -4.87 -13.59 -6.08
N SER A 127 -5.05 -14.80 -6.64
CA SER A 127 -4.45 -16.02 -6.07
C SER A 127 -2.93 -16.03 -6.15
N LYS A 128 -2.33 -15.52 -7.23
CA LYS A 128 -0.87 -15.36 -7.35
C LYS A 128 -0.38 -14.29 -6.37
N ALA A 129 -1.10 -13.18 -6.26
CA ALA A 129 -0.79 -12.11 -5.31
C ALA A 129 -0.75 -12.63 -3.87
N TRP A 130 -1.79 -13.37 -3.44
CA TRP A 130 -1.90 -13.90 -2.07
C TRP A 130 -0.77 -14.87 -1.72
N LEU A 131 -0.42 -15.76 -2.67
CA LEU A 131 0.73 -16.66 -2.50
C LEU A 131 2.05 -15.89 -2.44
N ALA A 132 2.21 -14.85 -3.27
CA ALA A 132 3.43 -14.05 -3.34
C ALA A 132 3.65 -13.22 -2.05
N THR A 133 2.62 -12.53 -1.54
CA THR A 133 2.71 -11.75 -0.30
C THR A 133 2.96 -12.65 0.91
N GLY A 134 2.26 -13.78 1.01
CA GLY A 134 2.48 -14.74 2.10
C GLY A 134 3.87 -15.39 2.05
N THR A 135 4.42 -15.62 0.85
CA THR A 135 5.80 -16.09 0.70
C THR A 135 6.79 -15.01 1.11
N LEU A 136 6.58 -13.77 0.68
CA LEU A 136 7.43 -12.63 1.04
C LEU A 136 7.44 -12.40 2.56
N ALA A 137 6.30 -12.50 3.22
CA ALA A 137 6.18 -12.40 4.67
C ALA A 137 7.07 -13.45 5.38
N LYS A 138 6.98 -14.72 4.97
CA LYS A 138 7.82 -15.81 5.51
C LYS A 138 9.31 -15.58 5.23
N GLN A 139 9.66 -15.09 4.05
CA GLN A 139 11.04 -14.75 3.68
C GLN A 139 11.61 -13.63 4.58
N ALA A 140 10.81 -12.59 4.86
CA ALA A 140 11.18 -11.53 5.79
C ALA A 140 11.29 -12.04 7.24
N MET A 141 10.41 -12.96 7.66
CA MET A 141 10.50 -13.60 8.97
C MET A 141 11.77 -14.44 9.11
N MET A 142 12.14 -15.23 8.09
CA MET A 142 13.41 -15.97 8.03
C MET A 142 14.62 -15.03 8.14
N ALA A 143 14.53 -13.82 7.60
CA ALA A 143 15.57 -12.80 7.75
C ALA A 143 15.57 -12.10 9.12
N GLY A 144 14.47 -12.21 9.89
CA GLY A 144 14.32 -11.67 11.24
C GLY A 144 13.61 -10.31 11.32
N TYR A 145 12.83 -9.92 10.30
CA TYR A 145 12.20 -8.59 10.22
C TYR A 145 10.93 -8.44 11.10
N HIS A 146 10.35 -9.54 11.54
CA HIS A 146 9.24 -9.59 12.51
C HIS A 146 9.68 -9.23 13.95
N ARG A 147 10.99 -9.08 14.18
CA ARG A 147 11.55 -8.76 15.50
C ARG A 147 12.04 -7.33 15.53
N ASP A 148 11.65 -6.56 16.53
CA ASP A 148 12.06 -5.17 16.65
C ASP A 148 13.59 -5.06 16.76
N PRO A 149 14.24 -4.26 15.91
CA PRO A 149 15.68 -4.24 15.85
C PRO A 149 16.33 -3.40 16.98
N SER A 150 15.56 -2.76 17.88
CA SER A 150 16.08 -1.85 18.92
C SER A 150 17.13 -2.51 19.80
N MET A 151 16.88 -3.76 20.22
CA MET A 151 17.76 -4.50 21.13
C MET A 151 19.08 -4.95 20.48
N TYR A 152 19.19 -4.88 19.15
CA TYR A 152 20.38 -5.33 18.43
C TYR A 152 21.34 -4.17 18.20
N THR A 153 22.44 -4.14 18.95
CA THR A 153 23.47 -3.08 18.88
C THR A 153 24.30 -3.10 17.60
N ARG A 154 24.35 -4.25 16.90
CA ARG A 154 25.12 -4.42 15.65
C ARG A 154 24.42 -3.87 14.40
N ILE A 155 23.16 -3.45 14.52
CA ILE A 155 22.39 -2.86 13.41
C ILE A 155 22.47 -1.35 13.56
N SER A 156 22.91 -0.63 12.53
CA SER A 156 22.94 0.84 12.54
C SER A 156 21.53 1.41 12.65
N VAL A 157 21.39 2.61 13.25
CA VAL A 157 20.07 3.27 13.41
C VAL A 157 19.32 3.42 12.10
N PHE A 158 20.02 3.74 11.01
CA PHE A 158 19.48 3.76 9.66
C PHE A 158 18.87 2.41 9.27
N ASN A 159 19.63 1.32 9.42
CA ASN A 159 19.14 -0.01 9.06
C ASN A 159 18.01 -0.49 9.97
N LYS A 160 17.95 -0.05 11.25
CA LYS A 160 16.82 -0.33 12.13
C LYS A 160 15.54 0.30 11.58
N GLU A 161 15.61 1.56 11.21
CA GLU A 161 14.48 2.30 10.65
C GLU A 161 14.04 1.73 9.30
N MET A 162 14.98 1.46 8.38
CA MET A 162 14.67 0.85 7.09
C MET A 162 14.04 -0.55 7.23
N ARG A 163 14.44 -1.33 8.24
CA ARG A 163 13.82 -2.64 8.53
C ARG A 163 12.37 -2.51 8.98
N ARG A 164 12.06 -1.53 9.85
CA ARG A 164 10.68 -1.25 10.29
C ARG A 164 9.79 -0.89 9.11
N ARG A 165 10.25 0.02 8.25
CA ARG A 165 9.52 0.42 7.04
C ARG A 165 9.21 -0.76 6.14
N ILE A 166 10.22 -1.56 5.81
CA ILE A 166 10.06 -2.76 4.97
C ILE A 166 9.14 -3.79 5.62
N TRP A 167 9.27 -4.04 6.92
CA TRP A 167 8.39 -4.97 7.62
C TRP A 167 6.93 -4.52 7.55
N THR A 168 6.65 -3.28 7.92
CA THR A 168 5.29 -2.73 7.89
C THR A 168 4.69 -2.81 6.48
N THR A 169 5.45 -2.49 5.44
CA THR A 169 4.98 -2.61 4.04
C THR A 169 4.62 -4.04 3.65
N ILE A 170 5.43 -5.02 4.08
CA ILE A 170 5.16 -6.44 3.80
C ILE A 170 3.85 -6.88 4.48
N VAL A 171 3.65 -6.50 5.75
CA VAL A 171 2.43 -6.86 6.48
C VAL A 171 1.20 -6.16 5.88
N GLU A 172 1.31 -4.89 5.47
CA GLU A 172 0.20 -4.17 4.81
C GLU A 172 -0.17 -4.79 3.46
N LEU A 173 0.80 -5.22 2.66
CA LEU A 173 0.54 -5.90 1.38
C LEU A 173 -0.16 -7.23 1.60
N ASP A 174 0.29 -8.02 2.57
CA ASP A 174 -0.32 -9.31 2.88
C ASP A 174 -1.75 -9.18 3.42
N LEU A 175 -1.98 -8.23 4.33
CA LEU A 175 -3.31 -7.92 4.85
C LEU A 175 -4.25 -7.44 3.73
N GLN A 176 -3.79 -6.54 2.88
CA GLN A 176 -4.58 -6.01 1.76
C GLN A 176 -5.07 -7.14 0.84
N VAL A 177 -4.16 -7.97 0.37
CA VAL A 177 -4.50 -9.07 -0.56
C VAL A 177 -5.35 -10.14 0.13
N SER A 178 -5.17 -10.36 1.43
CA SER A 178 -5.98 -11.28 2.21
C SER A 178 -7.44 -10.81 2.34
N LEU A 179 -7.64 -9.51 2.60
CA LEU A 179 -8.98 -8.89 2.59
C LEU A 179 -9.66 -9.00 1.22
N GLU A 180 -8.93 -8.77 0.13
CA GLU A 180 -9.46 -8.86 -1.24
C GLU A 180 -9.82 -10.28 -1.66
N ARG A 181 -9.03 -11.26 -1.19
CA ARG A 181 -9.21 -12.67 -1.54
C ARG A 181 -10.24 -13.37 -0.66
N GLY A 182 -10.59 -12.77 0.48
CA GLY A 182 -11.44 -13.39 1.52
C GLY A 182 -10.71 -14.51 2.26
N MET A 183 -9.42 -14.32 2.55
CA MET A 183 -8.56 -15.30 3.20
C MET A 183 -7.95 -14.73 4.49
N PRO A 184 -7.56 -15.58 5.46
CA PRO A 184 -6.77 -15.12 6.60
C PRO A 184 -5.41 -14.56 6.15
N PRO A 185 -4.89 -13.53 6.84
CA PRO A 185 -3.53 -13.04 6.62
C PRO A 185 -2.50 -14.09 7.00
N ALA A 186 -1.33 -14.05 6.35
CA ALA A 186 -0.19 -14.90 6.68
C ALA A 186 0.49 -14.51 7.99
N ILE A 187 0.29 -13.26 8.43
CA ILE A 187 0.80 -12.69 9.67
C ILE A 187 -0.36 -12.33 10.58
N GLN A 188 -0.30 -12.78 11.83
CA GLN A 188 -1.21 -12.35 12.89
C GLN A 188 -0.57 -11.26 13.75
N GLU A 189 -1.40 -10.56 14.53
CA GLU A 189 -0.93 -9.56 15.49
C GLU A 189 0.14 -10.13 16.45
N SER A 190 0.02 -11.39 16.86
CA SER A 190 0.96 -12.02 17.80
C SER A 190 2.29 -12.46 17.17
N ASP A 191 2.44 -12.41 15.84
CA ASP A 191 3.60 -12.98 15.13
C ASP A 191 4.81 -12.04 15.07
N TYR A 192 4.67 -10.78 15.51
CA TYR A 192 5.72 -9.77 15.46
C TYR A 192 5.67 -8.80 16.65
N ASP A 193 6.84 -8.25 17.02
CA ASP A 193 6.98 -7.19 18.03
C ASP A 193 7.60 -5.90 17.44
N THR A 194 7.88 -5.87 16.14
CA THR A 194 8.42 -4.71 15.42
C THR A 194 7.54 -3.48 15.61
N THR A 195 8.11 -2.41 16.16
CA THR A 195 7.38 -1.15 16.36
C THR A 195 7.21 -0.40 15.03
N PRO A 196 6.20 0.49 14.92
CA PRO A 196 6.05 1.37 13.75
C PRO A 196 7.32 2.18 13.45
N ALA A 197 7.52 2.48 12.17
CA ALA A 197 8.55 3.41 11.70
C ALA A 197 8.27 4.85 12.20
N LEU A 198 9.33 5.66 12.27
CA LEU A 198 9.21 7.04 12.75
C LEU A 198 8.51 7.94 11.71
N ASN A 199 7.73 8.91 12.18
CA ASN A 199 7.18 9.97 11.33
C ASN A 199 8.29 11.02 11.05
N ILE A 200 9.14 10.74 10.06
CA ILE A 200 10.27 11.60 9.65
C ILE A 200 10.34 11.69 8.12
N ASN A 201 10.95 12.75 7.62
CA ASN A 201 11.37 12.86 6.23
C ASN A 201 12.62 12.04 5.98
N ASP A 202 12.81 11.62 4.73
CA ASP A 202 13.95 10.75 4.40
C ASP A 202 15.29 11.45 4.56
N ASN A 203 15.35 12.74 4.26
CA ASN A 203 16.58 13.51 4.43
C ASN A 203 17.02 13.67 5.90
N GLU A 204 16.19 13.31 6.88
CA GLU A 204 16.51 13.36 8.31
C GLU A 204 17.29 12.14 8.81
N ILE A 205 17.44 11.08 8.00
CA ILE A 205 18.20 9.88 8.37
C ILE A 205 19.06 9.38 7.20
N HIS A 206 20.30 8.96 7.48
CA HIS A 206 21.21 8.45 6.45
C HIS A 206 22.12 7.35 7.01
N GLU A 207 22.87 6.65 6.15
CA GLU A 207 23.68 5.48 6.55
C GLU A 207 24.69 5.77 7.67
N ALA A 208 25.27 6.96 7.66
CA ALA A 208 26.22 7.43 8.67
C ALA A 208 25.58 8.02 9.95
N SER A 209 24.24 8.07 10.06
CA SER A 209 23.58 8.50 11.29
C SER A 209 23.93 7.56 12.44
N ILE A 210 24.21 8.13 13.62
CA ILE A 210 24.57 7.38 14.84
C ILE A 210 23.41 7.31 15.83
N GLU A 211 22.48 8.26 15.77
CA GLU A 211 21.29 8.36 16.61
C GLU A 211 20.04 8.46 15.73
N LEU A 212 18.89 8.02 16.24
CA LEU A 212 17.61 8.18 15.54
C LEU A 212 17.14 9.63 15.69
N PRO A 213 16.65 10.27 14.61
CA PRO A 213 16.00 11.58 14.72
C PRO A 213 14.73 11.47 15.57
N ALA A 214 14.32 12.59 16.17
CA ALA A 214 13.04 12.66 16.87
C ALA A 214 11.88 12.56 15.87
N GLY A 215 10.96 11.63 16.11
CA GLY A 215 9.74 11.51 15.32
C GLY A 215 8.86 12.76 15.47
N ARG A 216 8.30 13.24 14.36
CA ARG A 216 7.42 14.40 14.36
C ARG A 216 5.99 14.03 14.80
N PRO A 217 5.25 14.96 15.40
CA PRO A 217 3.83 14.73 15.72
C PRO A 217 3.00 14.37 14.48
N PRO A 218 1.90 13.60 14.61
CA PRO A 218 1.10 13.15 13.47
C PRO A 218 0.52 14.29 12.59
N HIS A 219 0.27 15.46 13.17
CA HIS A 219 -0.26 16.62 12.44
C HIS A 219 0.77 17.30 11.53
N GLU A 220 2.05 17.01 11.74
CA GLU A 220 3.13 17.49 10.87
C GLU A 220 3.43 16.44 9.82
N MET A 221 3.17 16.79 8.56
CA MET A 221 3.37 15.89 7.43
C MET A 221 4.87 15.64 7.19
N THR A 222 5.21 14.39 6.94
CA THR A 222 6.54 13.93 6.52
C THR A 222 6.41 12.87 5.44
N ASP A 223 7.53 12.47 4.83
CA ASP A 223 7.57 11.35 3.89
C ASP A 223 7.00 10.04 4.48
N SER A 224 7.08 9.84 5.80
CA SER A 224 6.65 8.61 6.47
C SER A 224 5.26 8.69 7.13
N SER A 225 4.53 9.80 6.94
CA SER A 225 3.25 10.04 7.61
C SER A 225 2.19 8.98 7.32
N PHE A 226 2.07 8.52 6.07
CA PHE A 226 1.10 7.47 5.72
C PHE A 226 1.33 6.21 6.55
N GLN A 227 2.56 5.68 6.54
CA GLN A 227 2.89 4.44 7.22
C GLN A 227 2.80 4.60 8.75
N SER A 228 3.25 5.74 9.28
CA SER A 228 3.20 6.04 10.71
C SER A 228 1.76 6.13 11.24
N VAL A 229 0.84 6.73 10.49
CA VAL A 229 -0.59 6.81 10.87
C VAL A 229 -1.27 5.45 10.69
N LEU A 230 -1.08 4.80 9.54
CA LEU A 230 -1.76 3.53 9.23
C LEU A 230 -1.38 2.41 10.19
N ALA A 231 -0.11 2.36 10.60
CA ALA A 231 0.42 1.34 11.51
C ALA A 231 -0.28 1.33 12.88
N GLN A 232 -0.87 2.45 13.32
CA GLN A 232 -1.60 2.51 14.60
C GLN A 232 -2.84 1.60 14.61
N SER A 233 -3.47 1.42 13.45
CA SER A 233 -4.65 0.55 13.31
C SER A 233 -4.31 -0.87 12.85
N LEU A 234 -3.04 -1.15 12.50
CA LEU A 234 -2.64 -2.42 11.88
C LEU A 234 -2.98 -3.65 12.73
N PRO A 235 -2.68 -3.71 14.04
CA PRO A 235 -3.05 -4.85 14.88
C PRO A 235 -4.55 -5.17 14.84
N LEU A 236 -5.38 -4.15 14.99
CA LEU A 236 -6.84 -4.29 14.98
C LEU A 236 -7.36 -4.74 13.60
N ARG A 237 -6.77 -4.24 12.51
CA ARG A 237 -7.14 -4.63 11.14
C ARG A 237 -6.72 -6.07 10.82
N LEU A 238 -5.57 -6.53 11.31
CA LEU A 238 -5.17 -7.94 11.21
C LEU A 238 -6.18 -8.84 11.92
N ARG A 239 -6.52 -8.52 13.18
CA ARG A 239 -7.52 -9.25 13.96
C ARG A 239 -8.90 -9.26 13.29
N ALA A 240 -9.32 -8.13 12.72
CA ALA A 240 -10.57 -8.03 11.96
C ALA A 240 -10.58 -8.99 10.75
N CYS A 241 -9.50 -8.99 9.97
CA CYS A 241 -9.36 -9.86 8.80
C CYS A 241 -9.34 -11.34 9.19
N GLU A 242 -8.58 -11.71 10.22
CA GLU A 242 -8.51 -13.07 10.75
C GLU A 242 -9.90 -13.56 11.18
N LEU A 243 -10.62 -12.74 11.97
CA LEU A 243 -11.93 -13.09 12.49
C LEU A 243 -12.97 -13.29 11.37
N MET A 244 -13.00 -12.38 10.39
CA MET A 244 -14.00 -12.39 9.31
C MET A 244 -13.72 -13.42 8.22
N HIS A 245 -12.47 -13.85 8.05
CA HIS A 245 -12.08 -14.86 7.07
C HIS A 245 -11.76 -16.23 7.67
N SER A 246 -12.10 -16.42 8.97
CA SER A 246 -12.10 -17.74 9.60
C SER A 246 -13.18 -18.65 8.96
N PRO A 247 -12.90 -19.96 8.76
CA PRO A 247 -13.91 -20.92 8.29
C PRO A 247 -15.18 -20.96 9.14
N ARG A 248 -15.10 -20.54 10.39
CA ARG A 248 -16.23 -20.35 11.29
C ARG A 248 -16.09 -18.99 11.96
N ILE A 249 -16.92 -18.04 11.53
CA ILE A 249 -17.02 -16.76 12.20
C ILE A 249 -17.72 -17.01 13.55
N SER A 250 -16.95 -16.92 14.63
CA SER A 250 -17.45 -17.07 15.99
C SER A 250 -17.02 -15.84 16.78
N CYS A 251 -17.87 -14.82 16.76
CA CYS A 251 -17.73 -13.64 17.60
C CYS A 251 -19.10 -13.23 18.11
N ARG A 252 -19.11 -12.54 19.24
CA ARG A 252 -20.32 -11.92 19.75
C ARG A 252 -20.51 -10.56 19.09
N TYR A 253 -21.75 -10.13 18.93
CA TYR A 253 -22.02 -8.84 18.30
C TYR A 253 -21.40 -7.65 19.08
N ASP A 254 -21.28 -7.76 20.40
CA ASP A 254 -20.61 -6.74 21.21
C ASP A 254 -19.11 -6.63 20.93
N GLU A 255 -18.46 -7.68 20.43
CA GLU A 255 -17.07 -7.62 19.97
C GLU A 255 -16.97 -6.78 18.69
N ILE A 256 -17.91 -6.94 17.75
CA ILE A 256 -17.97 -6.17 16.50
C ILE A 256 -18.18 -4.69 16.79
N LEU A 257 -19.07 -4.35 17.72
CA LEU A 257 -19.31 -2.96 18.12
C LEU A 257 -18.08 -2.32 18.80
N ARG A 258 -17.27 -3.10 19.53
CA ARG A 258 -15.99 -2.61 20.09
C ARG A 258 -14.98 -2.35 18.98
N MET A 259 -14.83 -3.27 18.03
CA MET A 259 -13.93 -3.11 16.89
C MET A 259 -14.36 -1.92 16.01
N ASP A 260 -15.65 -1.74 15.78
CA ASP A 260 -16.24 -0.59 15.09
C ASP A 260 -15.85 0.73 15.78
N TRP A 261 -16.06 0.83 17.10
CA TRP A 261 -15.71 2.03 17.85
C TRP A 261 -14.21 2.36 17.74
N GLU A 262 -13.34 1.35 17.88
CA GLU A 262 -11.89 1.55 17.79
C GLU A 262 -11.43 1.92 16.36
N LEU A 263 -11.98 1.31 15.32
CA LEU A 263 -11.70 1.64 13.93
C LEU A 263 -12.16 3.07 13.58
N ASN A 264 -13.36 3.46 14.01
CA ASN A 264 -13.87 4.83 13.84
C ASN A 264 -13.04 5.85 14.62
N ARG A 265 -12.47 5.48 15.77
CA ARG A 265 -11.50 6.32 16.50
C ARG A 265 -10.24 6.53 15.66
N TYR A 266 -9.69 5.50 15.02
CA TYR A 266 -8.54 5.67 14.13
C TYR A 266 -8.89 6.53 12.91
N LEU A 267 -10.06 6.34 12.31
CA LEU A 267 -10.55 7.16 11.19
C LEU A 267 -10.67 8.64 11.57
N SER A 268 -11.25 8.93 12.73
CA SER A 268 -11.43 10.30 13.25
C SER A 268 -10.12 10.97 13.64
N ASN A 269 -9.08 10.18 13.94
CA ASN A 269 -7.76 10.67 14.30
C ASN A 269 -6.81 10.83 13.09
N ILE A 270 -7.28 10.56 11.86
CA ILE A 270 -6.48 10.85 10.66
C ILE A 270 -6.19 12.36 10.62
N PRO A 271 -4.92 12.78 10.62
CA PRO A 271 -4.57 14.19 10.64
C PRO A 271 -5.03 14.91 9.37
N SER A 272 -5.41 16.18 9.53
CA SER A 272 -5.67 17.06 8.39
C SER A 272 -4.37 17.76 8.00
N TRP A 273 -3.73 17.31 6.93
CA TRP A 273 -2.55 17.96 6.37
C TRP A 273 -2.91 18.99 5.32
N SER A 274 -2.10 20.05 5.22
CA SER A 274 -2.18 21.06 4.17
C SER A 274 -0.77 21.42 3.70
N THR A 275 -0.66 21.84 2.43
CA THR A 275 0.58 22.40 1.90
C THR A 275 0.52 23.93 1.95
N SER A 276 1.62 24.57 2.34
CA SER A 276 1.77 26.02 2.27
C SER A 276 1.93 26.52 0.83
N ASN A 277 2.40 25.67 -0.08
CA ASN A 277 2.56 25.99 -1.49
C ASN A 277 1.40 25.40 -2.31
N VAL A 278 0.43 26.24 -2.64
CA VAL A 278 -0.76 25.83 -3.42
C VAL A 278 -0.41 25.52 -4.88
N GLU A 279 0.76 25.94 -5.36
CA GLU A 279 1.20 25.67 -6.73
C GLU A 279 1.91 24.32 -6.87
N ASP A 280 2.31 23.70 -5.76
CA ASP A 280 2.94 22.37 -5.77
C ASP A 280 1.89 21.26 -5.91
N SER A 281 1.56 20.96 -7.17
CA SER A 281 0.62 19.89 -7.54
C SER A 281 1.02 18.51 -7.00
N GLN A 282 2.33 18.20 -6.97
CA GLN A 282 2.82 16.90 -6.50
C GLN A 282 2.62 16.75 -4.98
N ALA A 283 2.98 17.76 -4.20
CA ALA A 283 2.73 17.76 -2.75
C ALA A 283 1.24 17.65 -2.43
N GLN A 284 0.39 18.36 -3.18
CA GLN A 284 -1.06 18.26 -3.02
C GLN A 284 -1.58 16.85 -3.34
N HIS A 285 -1.11 16.24 -4.43
CA HIS A 285 -1.52 14.90 -4.80
C HIS A 285 -1.10 13.88 -3.74
N LYS A 286 0.11 13.99 -3.18
CA LYS A 286 0.56 13.15 -2.05
C LYS A 286 -0.38 13.27 -0.86
N ILE A 287 -0.71 14.49 -0.41
CA ILE A 287 -1.62 14.72 0.73
C ILE A 287 -2.97 14.05 0.50
N VAL A 288 -3.56 14.29 -0.66
CA VAL A 288 -4.90 13.82 -1.02
C VAL A 288 -4.94 12.30 -1.10
N LEU A 289 -3.94 11.70 -1.76
CA LEU A 289 -3.82 10.26 -1.90
C LEU A 289 -3.64 9.58 -0.54
N ILE A 290 -2.71 10.07 0.28
CA ILE A 290 -2.42 9.51 1.60
C ILE A 290 -3.68 9.51 2.47
N LYS A 291 -4.40 10.63 2.52
CA LYS A 291 -5.66 10.74 3.27
C LYS A 291 -6.69 9.73 2.76
N ALA A 292 -6.94 9.71 1.46
CA ALA A 292 -7.92 8.81 0.86
C ALA A 292 -7.59 7.33 1.10
N MET A 293 -6.31 6.95 1.02
CA MET A 293 -5.87 5.57 1.24
C MET A 293 -5.96 5.16 2.72
N LEU A 294 -5.71 6.08 3.66
CA LEU A 294 -5.92 5.83 5.10
C LEU A 294 -7.40 5.57 5.40
N GLU A 295 -8.27 6.46 4.91
CA GLU A 295 -9.73 6.34 5.07
C GLU A 295 -10.23 5.03 4.44
N THR A 296 -9.76 4.72 3.23
CA THR A 296 -10.13 3.50 2.50
C THR A 296 -9.69 2.23 3.22
N LYS A 297 -8.45 2.16 3.72
CA LYS A 297 -7.93 0.95 4.39
C LYS A 297 -8.62 0.67 5.73
N ILE A 298 -8.92 1.72 6.50
CA ILE A 298 -9.70 1.58 7.74
C ILE A 298 -11.16 1.25 7.40
N GLY A 299 -11.74 1.94 6.42
CA GLY A 299 -13.09 1.68 5.92
C GLY A 299 -13.29 0.25 5.40
N GLN A 300 -12.31 -0.32 4.71
CA GLN A 300 -12.36 -1.71 4.26
C GLN A 300 -12.48 -2.69 5.44
N SER A 301 -11.81 -2.39 6.56
CA SER A 301 -11.91 -3.20 7.78
C SER A 301 -13.28 -3.06 8.43
N LEU A 302 -13.86 -1.85 8.47
CA LEU A 302 -15.24 -1.61 8.91
C LEU A 302 -16.26 -2.35 8.04
N LEU A 303 -16.12 -2.30 6.72
CA LEU A 303 -16.97 -3.08 5.80
C LEU A 303 -16.88 -4.57 6.10
N SER A 304 -15.66 -5.09 6.29
CA SER A 304 -15.42 -6.52 6.55
C SER A 304 -16.14 -6.98 7.83
N ILE A 305 -15.93 -6.30 8.96
CA ILE A 305 -16.51 -6.72 10.25
C ILE A 305 -18.04 -6.64 10.29
N HIS A 306 -18.64 -5.71 9.54
CA HIS A 306 -20.08 -5.53 9.50
C HIS A 306 -20.79 -6.38 8.46
N THR A 307 -20.09 -6.90 7.45
CA THR A 307 -20.72 -7.61 6.32
C THR A 307 -21.60 -8.79 6.77
N PRO A 308 -21.15 -9.72 7.62
CA PRO A 308 -21.99 -10.85 8.04
C PRO A 308 -23.26 -10.42 8.79
N PHE A 309 -23.15 -9.41 9.66
CA PHE A 309 -24.27 -8.92 10.47
C PHE A 309 -25.25 -8.09 9.65
N ALA A 310 -24.74 -7.29 8.72
CA ALA A 310 -25.57 -6.53 7.78
C ALA A 310 -26.43 -7.43 6.89
N ILE A 311 -25.93 -8.63 6.52
CA ILE A 311 -26.70 -9.62 5.75
C ILE A 311 -27.88 -10.15 6.58
N GLU A 312 -27.68 -10.41 7.87
CA GLU A 312 -28.74 -10.93 8.76
C GLU A 312 -29.68 -9.84 9.32
N ALA A 313 -29.40 -8.56 9.08
CA ALA A 313 -30.17 -7.44 9.63
C ALA A 313 -31.65 -7.40 9.19
N GLN A 314 -32.01 -8.05 8.08
CA GLN A 314 -33.40 -8.19 7.66
C GLN A 314 -34.19 -9.14 8.56
N ARG A 315 -33.52 -10.11 9.17
CA ARG A 315 -34.13 -11.14 10.03
C ARG A 315 -34.04 -10.79 11.50
N GLU A 316 -32.98 -10.09 11.88
CA GLU A 316 -32.70 -9.71 13.26
C GLU A 316 -32.43 -8.21 13.39
N SER A 317 -33.37 -7.51 14.02
CA SER A 317 -33.32 -6.06 14.25
C SER A 317 -32.10 -5.59 15.03
N LEU A 318 -31.52 -6.46 15.88
CA LEU A 318 -30.30 -6.19 16.61
C LEU A 318 -29.14 -5.78 15.68
N PHE A 319 -29.11 -6.28 14.43
CA PHE A 319 -28.03 -6.02 13.49
C PHE A 319 -28.28 -4.83 12.55
N ALA A 320 -29.41 -4.12 12.69
CA ALA A 320 -29.69 -2.90 11.92
C ALA A 320 -28.55 -1.85 11.96
N PRO A 321 -27.84 -1.62 13.09
CA PRO A 321 -26.69 -0.73 13.11
C PRO A 321 -25.58 -1.14 12.13
N SER A 322 -25.33 -2.44 11.95
CA SER A 322 -24.30 -2.90 11.00
C SER A 322 -24.67 -2.68 9.55
N ALA A 323 -25.95 -2.82 9.19
CA ALA A 323 -26.42 -2.46 7.85
C ALA A 323 -26.22 -0.96 7.57
N ARG A 324 -26.51 -0.11 8.57
CA ARG A 324 -26.28 1.33 8.49
C ARG A 324 -24.80 1.69 8.36
N THR A 325 -23.93 1.18 9.24
CA THR A 325 -22.49 1.45 9.17
C THR A 325 -21.92 1.01 7.82
N ARG A 326 -22.34 -0.15 7.31
CA ARG A 326 -21.90 -0.64 5.99
C ARG A 326 -22.28 0.32 4.87
N LEU A 327 -23.47 0.92 4.91
CA LEU A 327 -23.88 1.95 3.95
C LEU A 327 -23.04 3.21 4.06
N GLU A 328 -22.82 3.71 5.28
CA GLU A 328 -22.06 4.93 5.55
C GLU A 328 -20.61 4.79 5.04
N VAL A 329 -19.98 3.64 5.34
CA VAL A 329 -18.61 3.36 4.91
C VAL A 329 -18.52 3.13 3.39
N ALA A 330 -19.48 2.40 2.80
CA ALA A 330 -19.53 2.24 1.35
C ALA A 330 -19.68 3.59 0.63
N THR A 331 -20.52 4.47 1.16
CA THR A 331 -20.70 5.83 0.64
C THR A 331 -19.42 6.64 0.74
N MET A 332 -18.74 6.62 1.90
CA MET A 332 -17.45 7.28 2.07
C MET A 332 -16.43 6.82 1.02
N ILE A 333 -16.27 5.51 0.80
CA ILE A 333 -15.32 4.97 -0.18
C ILE A 333 -15.66 5.43 -1.60
N LEU A 334 -16.94 5.35 -2.00
CA LEU A 334 -17.38 5.74 -3.34
C LEU A 334 -17.27 7.25 -3.58
N THR A 335 -17.64 8.06 -2.60
CA THR A 335 -17.49 9.52 -2.66
C THR A 335 -16.01 9.91 -2.77
N THR A 336 -15.15 9.27 -1.98
CA THR A 336 -13.70 9.48 -2.05
C THR A 336 -13.17 9.12 -3.43
N GLN A 337 -13.52 7.94 -3.95
CA GLN A 337 -13.09 7.52 -5.30
C GLN A 337 -13.54 8.50 -6.38
N ARG A 338 -14.78 8.99 -6.29
CA ARG A 338 -15.32 9.98 -7.22
C ARG A 338 -14.52 11.30 -7.16
N GLN A 339 -14.24 11.81 -5.96
CA GLN A 339 -13.46 13.04 -5.79
C GLN A 339 -12.03 12.90 -6.35
N LEU A 340 -11.40 11.75 -6.16
CA LEU A 340 -10.08 11.48 -6.74
C LEU A 340 -10.14 11.47 -8.27
N TYR A 341 -11.15 10.81 -8.86
CA TYR A 341 -11.37 10.79 -10.31
C TYR A 341 -11.60 12.18 -10.90
N GLU A 342 -12.44 13.00 -10.25
CA GLU A 342 -12.69 14.38 -10.67
C GLU A 342 -11.43 15.26 -10.60
N ARG A 343 -10.48 14.93 -9.70
CA ARG A 343 -9.23 15.68 -9.54
C ARG A 343 -8.10 15.23 -10.47
N SER A 344 -7.86 13.93 -10.60
CA SER A 344 -6.78 13.38 -11.43
C SER A 344 -6.95 11.88 -11.65
N GLN A 345 -6.66 11.44 -12.88
CA GLN A 345 -6.65 10.02 -13.23
C GLN A 345 -5.66 9.21 -12.37
N GLN A 346 -4.46 9.73 -12.11
CA GLN A 346 -3.45 9.04 -11.32
C GLN A 346 -3.91 8.81 -9.88
N LEU A 347 -4.51 9.84 -9.26
CA LEU A 347 -5.08 9.71 -7.92
C LEU A 347 -6.16 8.62 -7.86
N SER A 348 -7.06 8.64 -8.84
CA SER A 348 -8.13 7.64 -8.96
C SER A 348 -7.57 6.23 -9.13
N LEU A 349 -6.61 6.03 -10.03
CA LEU A 349 -6.02 4.72 -10.30
C LEU A 349 -5.31 4.15 -9.07
N CYS A 350 -4.59 4.97 -8.31
CA CYS A 350 -3.85 4.51 -7.14
C CYS A 350 -4.72 4.15 -5.94
N ASN A 351 -5.94 4.71 -5.85
CA ASN A 351 -6.91 4.36 -4.81
C ASN A 351 -8.00 3.39 -5.30
N LEU A 352 -8.01 3.04 -6.59
CA LEU A 352 -8.99 2.11 -7.13
C LEU A 352 -8.60 0.67 -6.77
N GLY A 353 -9.52 -0.07 -6.18
CA GLY A 353 -9.33 -1.47 -5.85
C GLY A 353 -10.65 -2.20 -5.60
N ASP A 354 -10.55 -3.44 -5.11
CA ASP A 354 -11.73 -4.28 -4.87
C ASP A 354 -12.68 -3.70 -3.82
N TRP A 355 -12.17 -2.93 -2.87
CA TRP A 355 -12.98 -2.22 -1.88
C TRP A 355 -13.99 -1.27 -2.53
N THR A 356 -13.64 -0.65 -3.67
CA THR A 356 -14.57 0.23 -4.42
C THR A 356 -15.70 -0.61 -5.02
N MET A 357 -15.38 -1.78 -5.56
CA MET A 357 -16.39 -2.71 -6.08
C MET A 357 -17.28 -3.27 -4.95
N GLN A 358 -16.69 -3.63 -3.81
CA GLN A 358 -17.42 -4.09 -2.63
C GLN A 358 -18.34 -2.99 -2.08
N ALA A 359 -17.89 -1.74 -2.04
CA ALA A 359 -18.70 -0.60 -1.65
C ALA A 359 -19.89 -0.41 -2.60
N TYR A 360 -19.65 -0.46 -3.92
CA TYR A 360 -20.71 -0.41 -4.94
C TYR A 360 -21.75 -1.52 -4.73
N CYS A 361 -21.31 -2.77 -4.60
CA CYS A 361 -22.20 -3.90 -4.33
C CYS A 361 -22.98 -3.72 -3.03
N SER A 362 -22.38 -3.15 -1.99
CA SER A 362 -23.04 -2.90 -0.69
C SER A 362 -24.20 -1.90 -0.84
N VAL A 363 -24.01 -0.82 -1.60
CA VAL A 363 -25.09 0.15 -1.88
C VAL A 363 -26.19 -0.50 -2.71
N CYS A 364 -25.84 -1.25 -3.77
CA CYS A 364 -26.84 -1.93 -4.61
C CYS A 364 -27.68 -2.95 -3.84
N GLN A 365 -27.07 -3.70 -2.92
CA GLN A 365 -27.78 -4.67 -2.08
C GLN A 365 -28.84 -4.00 -1.20
N LEU A 366 -28.52 -2.84 -0.63
CA LEU A 366 -29.46 -2.07 0.21
C LEU A 366 -30.62 -1.49 -0.60
N LEU A 367 -30.32 -0.87 -1.74
CA LEU A 367 -31.35 -0.34 -2.63
C LEU A 367 -32.32 -1.43 -3.11
N HIS A 368 -31.80 -2.63 -3.40
CA HIS A 368 -32.65 -3.76 -3.77
C HIS A 368 -33.56 -4.22 -2.62
N ALA A 369 -33.03 -4.28 -1.39
CA ALA A 369 -33.79 -4.67 -0.22
C ALA A 369 -34.95 -3.70 0.09
N GLU A 370 -34.72 -2.39 -0.04
CA GLU A 370 -35.75 -1.36 0.18
C GLU A 370 -36.89 -1.47 -0.85
N CYS A 371 -36.57 -1.72 -2.11
CA CYS A 371 -37.58 -1.93 -3.17
C CYS A 371 -38.46 -3.16 -2.89
N ASN A 372 -37.90 -4.25 -2.38
CA ASN A 372 -38.68 -5.46 -2.08
C ASN A 372 -39.54 -5.31 -0.82
N GLY A 373 -39.05 -4.63 0.22
CA GLY A 373 -39.83 -4.35 1.44
C GLY A 373 -41.05 -3.45 1.20
N GLN A 374 -40.98 -2.55 0.22
CA GLN A 374 -42.13 -1.74 -0.22
C GLN A 374 -43.20 -2.59 -0.95
N CYS A 375 -42.80 -3.63 -1.68
CA CYS A 375 -43.74 -4.56 -2.34
C CYS A 375 -44.44 -5.51 -1.36
N GLU A 376 -43.78 -5.91 -0.27
CA GLU A 376 -44.41 -6.81 0.73
C GLU A 376 -45.35 -6.07 1.69
N SER A 377 -45.17 -4.76 1.90
CA SER A 377 -46.04 -3.93 2.75
C SER A 377 -47.28 -3.38 2.02
N SER A 378 -47.43 -3.66 0.73
CA SER A 378 -48.54 -3.24 -0.13
C SER A 378 -49.46 -4.38 -0.59
N LEU A 379 -49.29 -5.57 0.00
CA LEU A 379 -50.19 -6.73 -0.07
C LEU A 379 -50.79 -6.98 1.32
#